data_AF-A0A833AMV8-F1
#
_entry.id   AF-A0A833AMV8-F1
#
_cell.length_a   1.000
_cell.length_b   1.000
_cell.length_c   1.000
_cell.angle_alpha   90.00
_cell.angle_beta   90.00
_cell.angle_gamma   90.00
#
_symmetry.space_group_name_H-M   'P 1'
#
loop_
_entity.id
_entity.type
_entity.pdbx_description
1 polymer ?
#
loop_
_entity_poly.entity_id
_entity_poly.type
_entity_poly.pdbx_seq_one_letter_code
_entity_poly.pdbx_strand_id
1 'polypeptide(L)'
;MNNPSSSKEIIDMLIKTEGIKSIDLSDLGLVDQEIIDLLPDDIALRHKVVSFAQDEKNVFLATPNPFDIHTRDAVSELMHAEPVFCFSNEAQVDAYLRKYYLHDDVFLDEMDDAGDSEQDGRDEHSIETLKSRAEEGPAIRHVNNILLNAIQVRASDIYIEPHETKLKI
;
A
#
# COMPACT_ATOMS: atom_id res chain seq x y z
N MET A 1 12.45 3.28 30.71
CA MET A 1 11.94 2.12 29.96
C MET A 1 10.61 2.49 29.34
N ASN A 2 10.59 2.73 28.02
CA ASN A 2 9.36 3.01 27.28
C ASN A 2 8.53 1.73 27.22
N ASN A 3 7.32 1.78 27.79
CA ASN A 3 6.40 0.65 27.80
C ASN A 3 5.51 0.72 26.54
N PRO A 4 5.66 -0.18 25.56
CA PRO A 4 4.89 -0.16 24.31
C PRO A 4 3.38 -0.38 24.50
N SER A 5 2.93 -0.79 25.70
CA SER A 5 1.51 -0.95 26.02
C SER A 5 0.73 0.37 26.10
N SER A 6 1.37 1.47 26.53
CA SER A 6 0.64 2.71 26.82
C SER A 6 0.11 3.38 25.55
N SER A 7 0.84 3.34 24.43
CA SER A 7 0.43 4.00 23.18
C SER A 7 -0.74 3.30 22.52
N LYS A 8 -0.78 1.96 22.56
CA LYS A 8 -1.88 1.18 21.98
C LYS A 8 -3.17 1.33 22.80
N GLU A 9 -3.05 1.33 24.13
CA GLU A 9 -4.17 1.58 25.04
C GLU A 9 -4.75 3.00 24.88
N ILE A 10 -3.89 4.01 24.64
CA ILE A 10 -4.33 5.38 24.36
C ILE A 10 -5.11 5.45 23.05
N ILE A 11 -4.63 4.78 21.99
CA ILE A 11 -5.31 4.73 20.69
C ILE A 11 -6.66 4.03 20.82
N ASP A 12 -6.72 2.87 21.49
CA ASP A 12 -7.98 2.14 21.71
C ASP A 12 -8.99 2.97 22.52
N MET A 13 -8.52 3.74 23.51
CA MET A 13 -9.37 4.64 24.28
C MET A 13 -9.89 5.81 23.42
N LEU A 14 -9.01 6.40 22.61
CA LEU A 14 -9.36 7.50 21.69
C LEU A 14 -10.34 7.08 20.61
N ILE A 15 -10.17 5.88 20.03
CA ILE A 15 -11.10 5.28 19.06
C ILE A 15 -12.51 5.20 19.66
N LYS A 16 -12.59 4.76 20.92
CA LYS A 16 -13.87 4.62 21.63
C LYS A 16 -14.52 5.95 21.97
N THR A 17 -13.75 7.01 22.22
CA THR A 17 -14.28 8.34 22.56
C THR A 17 -14.62 9.20 21.33
N GLU A 18 -13.87 9.07 20.25
CA GLU A 18 -14.02 9.87 19.02
C GLU A 18 -14.92 9.18 17.97
N GLY A 19 -15.34 7.94 18.22
CA GLY A 19 -16.24 7.19 17.33
C GLY A 19 -15.56 6.70 16.04
N ILE A 20 -14.23 6.62 16.03
CA ILE A 20 -13.47 6.04 14.92
C ILE A 20 -13.75 4.54 14.85
N LYS A 21 -13.95 4.01 13.65
CA LYS A 21 -14.14 2.58 13.46
C LYS A 21 -12.78 1.88 13.41
N SER A 22 -12.66 0.77 14.15
CA SER A 22 -11.56 -0.18 13.98
C SER A 22 -11.94 -1.15 12.87
N ILE A 23 -11.05 -1.36 11.90
CA ILE A 23 -11.26 -2.25 10.76
C ILE A 23 -10.11 -3.26 10.68
N ASP A 24 -10.46 -4.52 10.46
CA ASP A 24 -9.51 -5.56 10.10
C ASP A 24 -9.39 -5.63 8.58
N LEU A 25 -8.22 -5.31 8.04
CA LEU A 25 -7.98 -5.34 6.60
C LEU A 25 -7.85 -6.77 6.06
N SER A 26 -7.66 -7.77 6.92
CA SER A 26 -7.52 -9.18 6.55
C SER A 26 -8.89 -9.82 6.23
N ASP A 27 -9.94 -9.31 6.86
CA ASP A 27 -11.33 -9.72 6.63
C ASP A 27 -11.95 -9.05 5.39
N LEU A 28 -11.34 -7.94 4.94
CA LEU A 28 -11.66 -7.34 3.66
C LEU A 28 -11.06 -8.23 2.57
N GLY A 29 -11.91 -8.77 1.70
CA GLY A 29 -11.48 -9.62 0.58
C GLY A 29 -10.64 -8.87 -0.46
N LEU A 30 -10.73 -9.30 -1.72
CA LEU A 30 -10.17 -8.48 -2.80
C LEU A 30 -10.91 -7.13 -2.84
N VAL A 31 -10.15 -6.06 -2.79
CA VAL A 31 -10.63 -4.70 -3.03
C VAL A 31 -10.27 -4.32 -4.45
N ASP A 32 -11.21 -3.67 -5.12
CA ASP A 32 -11.02 -3.25 -6.51
C ASP A 32 -9.85 -2.27 -6.62
N GLN A 33 -9.00 -2.49 -7.63
CA GLN A 33 -7.83 -1.64 -7.88
C GLN A 33 -8.21 -0.17 -8.05
N GLU A 34 -9.40 0.12 -8.59
CA GLU A 34 -9.91 1.50 -8.72
C GLU A 34 -10.01 2.24 -7.39
N ILE A 35 -10.28 1.51 -6.28
CA ILE A 35 -10.37 2.07 -4.93
C ILE A 35 -8.98 2.30 -4.36
N ILE A 36 -8.05 1.37 -4.60
CA ILE A 36 -6.64 1.48 -4.20
C ILE A 36 -5.99 2.70 -4.86
N ASP A 37 -6.21 2.86 -6.17
CA ASP A 37 -5.62 3.92 -6.99
C ASP A 37 -6.16 5.32 -6.69
N LEU A 38 -7.21 5.45 -5.85
CA LEU A 38 -7.66 6.74 -5.33
C LEU A 38 -6.56 7.43 -4.53
N LEU A 39 -5.71 6.64 -3.87
CA LEU A 39 -4.61 7.13 -3.08
C LEU A 39 -3.29 6.83 -3.80
N PRO A 40 -2.54 7.85 -4.24
CA PRO A 40 -1.22 7.67 -4.85
C PRO A 40 -0.24 6.95 -3.93
N ASP A 41 0.59 6.09 -4.53
CA ASP A 41 1.55 5.24 -3.85
C ASP A 41 2.49 6.03 -2.92
N ASP A 42 2.91 7.23 -3.34
CA ASP A 42 3.86 8.04 -2.58
C ASP A 42 3.26 8.51 -1.24
N ILE A 43 1.97 8.86 -1.24
CA ILE A 43 1.23 9.23 -0.05
C ILE A 43 0.92 7.99 0.78
N ALA A 44 0.44 6.93 0.15
CA ALA A 44 0.11 5.67 0.81
C ALA A 44 1.31 5.11 1.60
N LEU A 45 2.49 5.07 0.97
CA LEU A 45 3.72 4.55 1.56
C LEU A 45 4.33 5.51 2.60
N ARG A 46 4.34 6.81 2.32
CA ARG A 46 4.93 7.80 3.24
C ARG A 46 4.12 7.94 4.52
N HIS A 47 2.80 7.95 4.41
CA HIS A 47 1.88 8.22 5.51
C HIS A 47 1.27 6.96 6.12
N LYS A 48 1.64 5.78 5.62
CA LYS A 48 1.09 4.48 6.04
C LYS A 48 -0.45 4.51 6.09
N VAL A 49 -1.05 4.82 4.95
CA VAL A 49 -2.51 4.92 4.80
C VAL A 49 -2.93 4.21 3.52
N VAL A 50 -4.03 3.47 3.59
CA VAL A 50 -4.55 2.70 2.44
C VAL A 50 -6.04 2.95 2.27
N SER A 51 -6.50 3.11 1.04
CA SER A 51 -7.92 3.10 0.72
C SER A 51 -8.43 1.67 0.61
N PHE A 52 -9.64 1.43 1.12
CA PHE A 52 -10.24 0.09 1.08
C PHE A 52 -11.71 0.08 0.68
N ALA A 53 -12.39 1.23 0.72
CA ALA A 53 -13.75 1.39 0.22
C ALA A 53 -14.01 2.83 -0.21
N GLN A 54 -14.98 3.02 -1.10
CA GLN A 54 -15.46 4.33 -1.52
C GLN A 54 -16.98 4.32 -1.62
N ASP A 55 -17.62 5.36 -1.08
CA ASP A 55 -19.02 5.72 -1.31
C ASP A 55 -19.09 6.95 -2.25
N GLU A 56 -20.29 7.38 -2.65
CA GLU A 56 -20.49 8.54 -3.55
C GLU A 56 -19.78 9.84 -3.13
N LYS A 57 -19.51 10.01 -1.83
CA LYS A 57 -18.89 11.23 -1.26
C LYS A 57 -17.69 10.97 -0.36
N ASN A 58 -17.49 9.74 0.08
CA ASN A 58 -16.52 9.41 1.13
C ASN A 58 -15.53 8.36 0.63
N VAL A 59 -14.25 8.53 0.98
CA VAL A 59 -13.24 7.49 0.80
C VAL A 59 -12.86 6.96 2.17
N PHE A 60 -13.00 5.66 2.37
CA PHE A 60 -12.61 5.01 3.61
C PHE A 60 -11.14 4.61 3.55
N LEU A 61 -10.41 5.06 4.56
CA LEU A 61 -8.97 4.91 4.67
C LEU A 61 -8.62 4.17 5.95
N ALA A 62 -7.68 3.24 5.90
CA ALA A 62 -7.15 2.55 7.06
C ALA A 62 -5.72 3.04 7.35
N THR A 63 -5.43 3.30 8.63
CA THR A 63 -4.12 3.75 9.09
C THR A 63 -3.86 3.27 10.53
N PRO A 64 -2.59 3.01 10.91
CA PRO A 64 -2.24 2.70 12.30
C PRO A 64 -2.41 3.90 13.24
N ASN A 65 -2.48 5.12 12.72
CA ASN A 65 -2.67 6.32 13.53
C ASN A 65 -3.68 7.30 12.87
N PRO A 66 -4.99 7.12 13.12
CA PRO A 66 -6.02 7.97 12.52
C PRO A 66 -6.08 9.40 13.09
N PHE A 67 -5.27 9.69 14.12
CA PHE A 67 -5.15 11.00 14.76
C PHE A 67 -3.95 11.81 14.26
N ASP A 68 -3.16 11.27 13.34
CA ASP A 68 -2.05 12.00 12.75
C ASP A 68 -2.56 13.12 11.83
N ILE A 69 -2.48 14.35 12.33
CA ILE A 69 -2.94 15.55 11.61
C ILE A 69 -2.19 15.71 10.29
N HIS A 70 -0.89 15.38 10.23
CA HIS A 70 -0.12 15.53 8.99
C HIS A 70 -0.62 14.59 7.89
N THR A 71 -0.92 13.35 8.25
CA THR A 71 -1.51 12.37 7.32
C THR A 71 -2.91 12.80 6.89
N ARG A 72 -3.72 13.30 7.82
CA ARG A 72 -5.08 13.79 7.51
C ARG A 72 -5.08 14.96 6.55
N ASP A 73 -4.21 15.95 6.78
CA ASP A 73 -4.11 17.14 5.94
C ASP A 73 -3.60 16.77 4.54
N ALA A 74 -2.52 15.97 4.45
CA ALA A 74 -1.96 15.54 3.17
C ALA A 74 -2.96 14.77 2.31
N VAL A 75 -3.71 13.84 2.91
CA VAL A 75 -4.72 13.07 2.18
C VAL A 75 -5.94 13.93 1.82
N SER A 76 -6.35 14.85 2.69
CA SER A 76 -7.49 15.74 2.42
C SER A 76 -7.19 16.77 1.32
N GLU A 77 -5.94 17.22 1.20
CA GLU A 77 -5.53 18.14 0.12
C GLU A 77 -5.55 17.45 -1.25
N LEU A 78 -5.25 16.16 -1.27
CA LEU A 78 -5.16 15.36 -2.48
C LEU A 78 -6.51 14.82 -2.96
N MET A 79 -7.36 14.40 -2.03
CA MET A 79 -8.64 13.76 -2.33
C MET A 79 -9.71 14.80 -2.65
N HIS A 80 -10.47 14.58 -3.72
CA HIS A 80 -11.67 15.38 -4.04
C HIS A 80 -12.93 14.94 -3.28
N ALA A 81 -12.81 13.97 -2.38
CA ALA A 81 -13.88 13.38 -1.59
C ALA A 81 -13.51 13.42 -0.09
N GLU A 82 -14.49 13.27 0.80
CA GLU A 82 -14.25 13.36 2.25
C GLU A 82 -13.53 12.09 2.76
N PRO A 83 -12.30 12.19 3.28
CA PRO A 83 -11.58 11.03 3.79
C PRO A 83 -12.08 10.63 5.18
N VAL A 84 -12.51 9.38 5.31
CA VAL A 84 -12.95 8.76 6.56
C VAL A 84 -11.86 7.80 7.06
N PHE A 85 -11.11 8.26 8.04
CA PHE A 85 -10.02 7.48 8.65
C PHE A 85 -10.57 6.45 9.64
N CYS A 86 -10.15 5.22 9.45
CA CYS A 86 -10.40 4.07 10.31
C CYS A 86 -9.07 3.57 10.87
N PHE A 87 -9.11 3.09 12.10
CA PHE A 87 -7.95 2.46 12.71
C PHE A 87 -7.78 1.05 12.18
N SER A 88 -6.56 0.69 11.79
CA SER A 88 -6.19 -0.70 11.54
C SER A 88 -4.79 -0.96 12.12
N ASN A 89 -4.46 -2.22 12.37
CA ASN A 89 -3.18 -2.57 12.95
C ASN A 89 -2.04 -2.27 11.95
N GLU A 90 -0.90 -1.78 12.43
CA GLU A 90 0.27 -1.46 11.58
C GLU A 90 0.69 -2.65 10.72
N ALA A 91 0.71 -3.87 11.29
CA ALA A 91 1.03 -5.07 10.54
C ALA A 91 0.06 -5.35 9.37
N GLN A 92 -1.22 -5.02 9.54
CA GLN A 92 -2.24 -5.20 8.51
C GLN A 92 -2.12 -4.13 7.43
N VAL A 93 -1.92 -2.87 7.82
CA VAL A 93 -1.69 -1.77 6.87
C VAL A 93 -0.43 -2.00 6.05
N ASP A 94 0.66 -2.43 6.69
CA ASP A 94 1.92 -2.75 6.00
C ASP A 94 1.74 -3.95 5.03
N ALA A 95 1.00 -4.99 5.41
CA ALA A 95 0.67 -6.11 4.53
C ALA A 95 -0.18 -5.65 3.33
N TYR A 96 -1.13 -4.75 3.56
CA TYR A 96 -2.00 -4.19 2.53
C TYR A 96 -1.22 -3.29 1.55
N LEU A 97 -0.34 -2.43 2.08
CA LEU A 97 0.59 -1.62 1.29
C LEU A 97 1.48 -2.51 0.42
N ARG A 98 1.98 -3.61 0.96
CA ARG A 98 2.79 -4.55 0.20
C ARG A 98 2.01 -5.22 -0.92
N LYS A 99 0.81 -5.70 -0.61
CA LYS A 99 -0.06 -6.42 -1.53
C LYS A 99 -0.47 -5.57 -2.74
N TYR A 100 -0.83 -4.31 -2.52
CA TYR A 100 -1.43 -3.48 -3.57
C TYR A 100 -0.48 -2.42 -4.14
N TYR A 101 0.45 -1.88 -3.35
CA TYR A 101 1.30 -0.76 -3.78
C TYR A 101 2.75 -1.15 -4.06
N LEU A 102 3.30 -2.14 -3.33
CA LEU A 102 4.69 -2.53 -3.53
C LEU A 102 4.86 -3.72 -4.47
N HIS A 103 3.77 -4.44 -4.82
CA HIS A 103 3.80 -5.64 -5.67
C HIS A 103 5.09 -6.44 -5.45
N ASP A 104 5.44 -6.68 -4.18
CA ASP A 104 6.59 -7.52 -3.86
C ASP A 104 6.15 -8.95 -4.17
N ASP A 105 6.84 -9.55 -5.14
CA ASP A 105 6.71 -10.93 -5.64
C ASP A 105 6.87 -12.02 -4.55
N VAL A 106 6.80 -11.70 -3.25
CA VAL A 106 7.24 -12.59 -2.16
C VAL A 106 6.08 -13.29 -1.44
N PHE A 107 4.82 -12.85 -1.60
CA PHE A 107 3.69 -13.47 -0.89
C PHE A 107 2.87 -14.49 -1.69
N LEU A 108 3.26 -14.81 -2.93
CA LEU A 108 2.68 -15.93 -3.66
C LEU A 108 3.36 -17.28 -3.33
N ASP A 109 4.52 -17.29 -2.65
CA ASP A 109 5.27 -18.52 -2.39
C ASP A 109 5.02 -19.13 -0.99
N GLU A 110 4.61 -18.34 0.01
CA GLU A 110 4.45 -18.84 1.39
C GLU A 110 3.10 -19.52 1.70
N MET A 111 2.18 -19.60 0.72
CA MET A 111 0.91 -20.33 0.90
C MET A 111 0.80 -21.63 0.08
N ASP A 112 1.80 -21.97 -0.74
CA ASP A 112 1.74 -23.18 -1.58
C ASP A 112 2.92 -24.17 -1.37
N ASP A 113 3.94 -23.83 -0.58
CA ASP A 113 5.07 -24.76 -0.37
C ASP A 113 4.88 -25.73 0.82
N ALA A 114 3.86 -26.58 0.67
CA ALA A 114 3.91 -27.94 1.19
C ALA A 114 4.30 -28.89 0.04
N GLY A 115 5.48 -28.71 -0.55
CA GLY A 115 5.88 -29.57 -1.66
C GLY A 115 7.27 -29.32 -2.25
N ASP A 116 8.31 -29.63 -1.49
CA ASP A 116 9.56 -30.26 -1.93
C ASP A 116 10.08 -29.90 -3.34
N SER A 117 11.07 -29.01 -3.46
CA SER A 117 12.39 -29.36 -4.01
C SER A 117 13.36 -28.17 -4.13
N GLU A 118 14.62 -28.49 -3.83
CA GLU A 118 15.83 -27.67 -3.91
C GLU A 118 16.05 -27.00 -5.29
N GLN A 119 16.63 -25.78 -5.34
CA GLN A 119 18.01 -25.53 -5.83
C GLN A 119 18.39 -24.03 -5.99
N ASP A 120 19.57 -23.68 -5.46
CA ASP A 120 20.57 -22.68 -5.90
C ASP A 120 20.19 -21.20 -6.16
N GLY A 121 20.68 -20.34 -5.25
CA GLY A 121 21.87 -19.54 -5.54
C GLY A 121 21.68 -18.20 -6.27
N ARG A 122 21.74 -17.10 -5.51
CA ARG A 122 22.60 -15.91 -5.75
C ARG A 122 22.33 -14.80 -4.71
N ASP A 123 23.00 -14.92 -3.57
CA ASP A 123 23.29 -13.80 -2.68
C ASP A 123 24.50 -13.03 -3.23
N GLU A 124 24.28 -12.01 -4.06
CA GLU A 124 25.23 -10.89 -4.21
C GLU A 124 24.64 -9.61 -4.86
N HIS A 125 23.33 -9.55 -5.14
CA HIS A 125 22.74 -8.38 -5.81
C HIS A 125 21.99 -7.39 -4.88
N SER A 126 21.90 -7.68 -3.58
CA SER A 126 20.94 -7.01 -2.70
C SER A 126 21.35 -5.57 -2.33
N ILE A 127 22.63 -5.27 -2.08
CA ILE A 127 23.01 -3.97 -1.48
C ILE A 127 23.17 -2.84 -2.52
N GLU A 128 23.61 -3.16 -3.74
CA GLU A 128 23.81 -2.17 -4.81
C GLU A 128 22.48 -1.77 -5.47
N THR A 129 21.55 -2.70 -5.61
CA THR A 129 20.18 -2.44 -6.12
C THR A 129 19.35 -1.61 -5.14
N LEU A 130 19.56 -1.76 -3.82
CA LEU A 130 18.89 -0.93 -2.80
C LEU A 130 19.32 0.55 -2.83
N LYS A 131 20.59 0.84 -3.18
CA LYS A 131 21.08 2.23 -3.28
C LYS A 131 20.61 2.92 -4.57
N SER A 132 20.54 2.20 -5.69
CA SER A 132 20.00 2.73 -6.97
C SER A 132 18.52 3.14 -6.84
N ARG A 133 17.70 2.32 -6.18
CA ARG A 133 16.25 2.57 -6.00
C ARG A 133 15.90 3.81 -5.18
N ALA A 134 16.82 4.29 -4.34
CA ALA A 134 16.67 5.52 -3.57
C ALA A 134 16.96 6.80 -4.39
N GLU A 135 17.79 6.69 -5.42
CA GLU A 135 18.15 7.81 -6.32
C GLU A 135 17.24 7.88 -7.57
N GLU A 136 16.48 6.82 -7.86
CA GLU A 136 15.52 6.78 -8.96
C GLU A 136 14.27 7.61 -8.64
N GLY A 137 14.08 8.70 -9.40
CA GLY A 137 12.87 9.52 -9.33
C GLY A 137 11.59 8.72 -9.64
N PRO A 138 10.41 9.19 -9.19
CA PRO A 138 9.15 8.44 -9.26
C PRO A 138 8.78 7.99 -10.68
N ALA A 139 9.09 8.78 -11.71
CA ALA A 139 8.87 8.42 -13.10
C ALA A 139 9.71 7.21 -13.55
N ILE A 140 10.96 7.10 -13.09
CA ILE A 140 11.87 6.01 -13.46
C ILE A 140 11.39 4.70 -12.83
N ARG A 141 10.98 4.75 -11.55
CA ARG A 141 10.37 3.59 -10.88
C ARG A 141 9.11 3.12 -11.60
N HIS A 142 8.26 4.04 -12.04
CA HIS A 142 7.03 3.69 -12.75
C HIS A 142 7.32 2.98 -14.09
N VAL A 143 8.28 3.49 -14.88
CA VAL A 143 8.70 2.84 -16.13
C VAL A 143 9.33 1.47 -15.88
N ASN A 144 10.18 1.34 -14.86
CA ASN A 144 10.78 0.06 -14.48
C ASN A 144 9.71 -0.97 -14.11
N ASN A 145 8.66 -0.54 -13.40
CA ASN A 145 7.54 -1.40 -13.03
C ASN A 145 6.74 -1.88 -14.25
N ILE A 146 6.48 -1.00 -15.22
CA ILE A 146 5.80 -1.36 -16.48
C ILE A 146 6.60 -2.44 -17.23
N LEU A 147 7.93 -2.26 -17.33
CA LEU A 147 8.81 -3.21 -18.01
C LEU A 147 8.88 -4.56 -17.27
N LEU A 148 8.99 -4.53 -15.95
CA LEU A 148 9.01 -5.75 -15.13
C LEU A 148 7.70 -6.53 -15.25
N ASN A 149 6.55 -5.86 -15.17
CA ASN A 149 5.25 -6.50 -15.33
C ASN A 149 5.13 -7.18 -16.70
N ALA A 150 5.53 -6.48 -17.77
CA ALA A 150 5.54 -7.04 -19.12
C ALA A 150 6.42 -8.29 -19.25
N ILE A 151 7.58 -8.31 -18.59
CA ILE A 151 8.47 -9.49 -18.55
C ILE A 151 7.80 -10.65 -17.78
N GLN A 152 7.20 -10.37 -16.62
CA GLN A 152 6.53 -11.37 -15.78
C GLN A 152 5.37 -12.07 -16.51
N VAL A 153 4.50 -11.28 -17.15
CA VAL A 153 3.37 -11.82 -17.92
C VAL A 153 3.79 -12.32 -19.31
N ARG A 154 5.08 -12.21 -19.64
CA ARG A 154 5.65 -12.54 -20.96
C ARG A 154 4.91 -11.84 -22.10
N ALA A 155 4.52 -10.58 -21.87
CA ALA A 155 3.96 -9.73 -22.91
C ALA A 155 5.02 -9.50 -23.99
N SER A 156 4.61 -9.62 -25.25
CA SER A 156 5.47 -9.30 -26.40
C SER A 156 5.47 -7.82 -26.71
N ASP A 157 4.38 -7.13 -26.36
CA ASP A 157 4.17 -5.70 -26.62
C ASP A 157 3.62 -5.03 -25.36
N ILE A 158 4.03 -3.78 -25.13
CA ILE A 158 3.51 -2.89 -24.09
C ILE A 158 2.82 -1.74 -24.81
N TYR A 159 1.50 -1.63 -24.66
CA TYR A 159 0.72 -0.62 -25.37
C TYR A 159 0.29 0.50 -24.43
N ILE A 160 0.79 1.70 -24.66
CA ILE A 160 0.55 2.85 -23.78
C ILE A 160 -0.38 3.84 -24.48
N GLU A 161 -1.56 4.06 -23.91
CA GLU A 161 -2.54 5.05 -24.37
C GLU A 161 -2.68 6.20 -23.38
N PRO A 162 -2.21 7.40 -23.74
CA PRO A 162 -2.46 8.60 -22.95
C PRO A 162 -3.86 9.15 -23.23
N HIS A 163 -4.66 9.30 -22.18
CA HIS A 163 -5.90 10.08 -22.19
C HIS A 163 -5.72 11.40 -21.43
N GLU A 164 -6.68 12.31 -21.57
CA GLU A 164 -6.61 13.65 -20.96
C GLU A 164 -6.43 13.62 -19.43
N THR A 165 -6.93 12.59 -18.75
CA THR A 165 -6.90 12.48 -17.28
C THR A 165 -6.32 11.17 -16.75
N LYS A 166 -5.98 10.21 -17.63
CA LYS A 166 -5.56 8.86 -17.24
C LYS A 166 -4.57 8.28 -18.24
N LEU A 167 -3.71 7.38 -17.77
CA LEU A 167 -2.81 6.58 -18.60
C LEU A 167 -3.28 5.12 -18.55
N LYS A 168 -3.42 4.48 -19.71
CA LYS A 168 -3.70 3.04 -19.81
C LYS A 168 -2.49 2.30 -20.38
N ILE A 169 -2.18 1.14 -19.81
CA ILE A 169 -1.03 0.29 -20.12
C ILE A 169 -1.51 -1.17 -20.16
#